data_AF-A0A5E4KMN6-F1
#
_entry.id   AF-A0A5E4KMN6-F1
#
_cell.length_a   1.000
_cell.length_b   1.000
_cell.length_c   1.000
_cell.angle_alpha   90.00
_cell.angle_beta   90.00
_cell.angle_gamma   90.00
#
_symmetry.space_group_name_H-M   'P 1'
#
loop_
_entity.id
_entity.type
_entity.pdbx_description
1 polymer ?
#
loop_
_entity_poly.entity_id
_entity_poly.type
_entity_poly.pdbx_seq_one_letter_code
_entity_poly.pdbx_strand_id
1 'polypeptide(L)'
;MLRKNVSISDTHLRLLDPLLKKHHGNLSAAMRDIIDFTGFVTENMGSLETAKDLLKEKNHAKEATLHRIYGVTIPLTMFQWLLANRNRCLPSLNDAAQLFATHNVDIYDVNNLNKNLNEELALLNWPVTVTVSSEDAQLAIQVTGMDREINKFSVMIIAMFFANNKNPQKISKLLLYPASIYMQVSKASGHEEAMLSIYEKFSEDTEKISGLNELISIHGIDPCILKSGE
;
A
#
# COMPACT_ATOMS: atom_id res chain seq x y z
N MET A 1 -23.53 16.76 53.35
CA MET A 1 -23.30 16.75 51.90
C MET A 1 -21.95 17.42 51.63
N LEU A 2 -20.93 16.65 51.28
CA LEU A 2 -19.59 17.18 51.00
C LEU A 2 -19.59 17.83 49.60
N ARG A 3 -19.25 19.13 49.51
CA ARG A 3 -18.95 19.78 48.23
C ARG A 3 -17.65 19.19 47.68
N LYS A 4 -17.74 18.44 46.57
CA LYS A 4 -16.58 18.06 45.78
C LYS A 4 -16.31 19.19 44.79
N ASN A 5 -15.25 19.95 45.00
CA ASN A 5 -14.80 20.96 44.05
C ASN A 5 -14.04 20.24 42.93
N VAL A 6 -14.49 20.40 41.69
CA VAL A 6 -13.76 19.91 40.51
C VAL A 6 -12.99 21.09 39.95
N SER A 7 -11.67 21.10 40.14
CA SER A 7 -10.78 22.08 39.53
C SER A 7 -10.30 21.58 38.19
N ILE A 8 -10.58 22.33 37.12
CA ILE A 8 -10.01 22.10 35.79
C ILE A 8 -8.83 23.07 35.65
N SER A 9 -7.64 22.56 35.32
CA SER A 9 -6.48 23.42 35.09
C SER A 9 -6.62 24.21 33.77
N ASP A 10 -5.95 25.35 33.68
CA ASP A 10 -5.94 26.19 32.47
C ASP A 10 -5.50 25.42 31.22
N THR A 11 -4.62 24.43 31.38
CA THR A 11 -4.19 23.54 30.28
C THR A 11 -5.35 22.73 29.70
N HIS A 12 -6.24 22.21 30.56
CA HIS A 12 -7.42 21.46 30.12
C HIS A 12 -8.53 22.38 29.61
N LEU A 13 -8.64 23.62 30.11
CA LEU A 13 -9.56 24.62 29.57
C LEU A 13 -9.19 25.02 28.13
N ARG A 14 -7.90 25.20 27.83
CA ARG A 14 -7.43 25.50 26.47
C ARG A 14 -7.77 24.41 25.46
N LEU A 15 -7.88 23.15 25.89
CA LEU A 15 -8.32 22.06 25.01
C LEU A 15 -9.79 22.17 24.60
N LEU A 16 -10.60 22.90 25.39
CA LEU A 16 -12.01 23.14 25.11
C LEU A 16 -12.23 24.35 24.18
N ASP A 17 -11.23 25.20 23.98
CA ASP A 17 -11.33 26.42 23.17
C ASP A 17 -11.93 26.21 21.77
N PRO A 18 -11.58 25.14 21.01
CA PRO A 18 -12.19 24.90 19.70
C PRO A 18 -13.70 24.63 19.79
N LEU A 19 -14.14 23.89 20.80
CA LEU A 19 -15.54 23.55 21.04
C LEU A 19 -16.32 24.75 21.58
N LEU A 20 -15.68 25.56 22.44
CA LEU A 20 -16.24 26.81 22.92
C LEU A 20 -16.42 27.81 21.79
N LYS A 21 -15.45 27.95 20.88
CA LYS A 21 -15.57 28.80 19.69
C LYS A 21 -16.71 28.37 18.78
N LYS A 22 -16.87 27.06 18.55
CA LYS A 22 -17.98 26.47 17.78
C LYS A 22 -19.35 26.87 18.36
N HIS A 23 -19.45 26.94 19.69
CA HIS A 23 -20.67 27.29 20.41
C HIS A 23 -20.70 28.72 20.95
N HIS A 24 -19.91 29.64 20.36
CA HIS A 24 -19.87 31.06 20.72
C HIS A 24 -19.68 31.34 22.23
N GLY A 25 -18.81 30.56 22.88
CA GLY A 25 -18.51 30.68 24.31
C GLY A 25 -19.49 29.94 25.23
N ASN A 26 -20.48 29.21 24.70
CA ASN A 26 -21.40 28.43 25.50
C ASN A 26 -20.79 27.09 25.97
N LEU A 27 -20.31 27.08 27.21
CA LEU A 27 -19.74 25.89 27.84
C LEU A 27 -20.72 24.72 27.93
N SER A 28 -22.01 24.98 28.20
CA SER A 28 -22.99 23.90 28.35
C SER A 28 -23.25 23.19 27.03
N ALA A 29 -23.24 23.92 25.92
CA ALA A 29 -23.37 23.34 24.58
C ALA A 29 -22.12 22.54 24.20
N ALA A 30 -20.92 23.08 24.49
CA ALA A 30 -19.67 22.36 24.28
C ALA A 30 -19.60 21.06 25.12
N MET A 31 -20.06 21.09 26.38
CA MET A 31 -20.10 19.90 27.23
C MET A 31 -21.09 18.84 26.72
N ARG A 32 -22.22 19.26 26.13
CA ARG A 32 -23.17 18.31 25.53
C ARG A 32 -22.54 17.59 24.34
N ASP A 33 -21.86 18.31 23.44
CA ASP A 33 -21.13 17.71 22.32
C ASP A 33 -20.07 16.69 22.80
N ILE A 34 -19.36 16.99 23.90
CA ILE A 34 -18.37 16.07 24.48
C ILE A 34 -19.03 14.81 25.03
N ILE A 35 -20.17 14.96 25.72
CA ILE A 35 -20.93 13.82 26.26
C ILE A 35 -21.46 12.95 25.11
N ASP A 36 -22.06 13.56 24.09
CA ASP A 36 -22.60 12.86 22.92
C ASP A 36 -21.48 12.12 22.18
N PHE A 37 -20.32 12.76 22.00
CA PHE A 37 -19.15 12.12 21.42
C PHE A 37 -18.62 10.96 22.28
N THR A 38 -18.53 11.13 23.60
CA THR A 38 -18.08 10.06 24.50
C THR A 38 -19.04 8.88 24.50
N GLY A 39 -20.34 9.15 24.46
CA GLY A 39 -21.39 8.13 24.32
C GLY A 39 -21.25 7.36 23.01
N PHE A 40 -21.15 8.08 21.89
CA PHE A 40 -20.94 7.49 20.57
C PHE A 40 -19.68 6.61 20.52
N VAL A 41 -18.56 7.08 21.06
CA VAL A 41 -17.31 6.30 21.11
C VAL A 41 -17.46 5.06 21.98
N THR A 42 -18.11 5.16 23.13
CA THR A 42 -18.29 4.02 24.04
C THR A 42 -19.22 2.97 23.44
N GLU A 43 -20.30 3.38 22.77
CA GLU A 43 -21.23 2.47 22.09
C GLU A 43 -20.59 1.73 20.91
N ASN A 44 -19.75 2.41 20.12
CA ASN A 44 -19.16 1.83 18.91
C ASN A 44 -17.81 1.14 19.14
N MET A 45 -17.03 1.56 20.13
CA MET A 45 -15.67 1.06 20.39
C MET A 45 -15.50 0.41 21.77
N GLY A 46 -16.59 0.29 22.54
CA GLY A 46 -16.64 -0.36 23.86
C GLY A 46 -16.06 0.49 25.00
N SER A 47 -14.96 1.21 24.77
CA SER A 47 -14.37 2.15 25.74
C SER A 47 -13.60 3.29 25.09
N LEU A 48 -13.44 4.40 25.83
CA LEU A 48 -12.67 5.56 25.38
C LEU A 48 -11.18 5.24 25.26
N GLU A 49 -10.67 4.37 26.11
CA GLU A 49 -9.29 3.90 26.17
C GLU A 49 -8.95 3.08 24.92
N THR A 50 -9.83 2.15 24.53
CA THR A 50 -9.69 1.39 23.28
C THR A 50 -9.69 2.32 22.06
N ALA A 51 -10.58 3.32 22.03
CA ALA A 51 -10.61 4.30 20.94
C ALA A 51 -9.31 5.13 20.88
N LYS A 52 -8.78 5.53 22.05
CA LYS A 52 -7.53 6.27 22.15
C LYS A 52 -6.34 5.44 21.70
N ASP A 53 -6.29 4.17 22.06
CA ASP A 53 -5.21 3.26 21.66
C ASP A 53 -5.25 2.97 20.15
N LEU A 54 -6.44 2.76 19.57
CA LEU A 54 -6.61 2.64 18.12
C LEU A 54 -6.17 3.90 17.35
N LEU A 55 -6.47 5.09 17.88
CA LEU A 55 -6.04 6.36 17.28
C LEU A 55 -4.53 6.55 17.41
N LYS A 56 -3.93 6.19 18.54
CA LYS A 56 -2.48 6.22 18.72
C LYS A 56 -1.77 5.23 17.82
N GLU A 57 -2.27 4.00 17.70
CA GLU A 57 -1.70 2.97 16.84
C GLU A 57 -1.75 3.39 15.37
N LYS A 58 -2.89 3.90 14.90
CA LYS A 58 -3.03 4.47 13.55
C LYS A 58 -2.07 5.63 13.30
N ASN A 59 -1.90 6.53 14.27
CA ASN A 59 -1.00 7.66 14.14
C ASN A 59 0.47 7.24 14.17
N HIS A 60 0.85 6.28 15.03
CA HIS A 60 2.22 5.76 15.09
C HIS A 60 2.60 4.97 13.83
N ALA A 61 1.71 4.14 13.30
CA ALA A 61 1.94 3.45 12.03
C ALA A 61 2.06 4.44 10.87
N LYS A 62 1.20 5.47 10.85
CA LYS A 62 1.25 6.52 9.84
C LYS A 62 2.52 7.37 9.93
N GLU A 63 2.92 7.79 11.13
CA GLU A 63 4.14 8.60 11.37
C GLU A 63 5.42 7.80 11.12
N ALA A 64 5.51 6.56 11.62
CA ALA A 64 6.69 5.72 11.44
C ALA A 64 6.96 5.41 9.97
N THR A 65 5.93 5.29 9.14
CA THR A 65 6.08 5.05 7.70
C THR A 65 6.20 6.34 6.88
N LEU A 66 5.59 7.46 7.30
CA LEU A 66 5.83 8.80 6.72
C LEU A 66 7.30 9.22 6.85
N HIS A 67 7.97 8.83 7.93
CA HIS A 67 9.40 9.08 8.11
C HIS A 67 10.31 8.14 7.29
N ARG A 68 9.77 7.10 6.64
CA ARG A 68 10.54 6.12 5.85
C ARG A 68 10.47 6.37 4.35
N ILE A 69 9.29 6.74 3.86
CA ILE A 69 9.08 7.04 2.45
C ILE A 69 9.07 8.56 2.32
N TYR A 70 10.12 9.14 1.74
CA TYR A 70 10.05 10.52 1.24
C TYR A 70 9.06 10.55 0.07
N GLY A 71 7.78 10.72 0.40
CA GLY A 71 6.70 10.72 -0.57
C GLY A 71 6.64 12.04 -1.32
N VAL A 72 6.59 11.97 -2.65
CA VAL A 72 6.25 13.13 -3.49
C VAL A 72 4.78 12.99 -3.86
N THR A 73 3.98 14.01 -3.54
CA THR A 73 2.59 14.07 -3.99
C THR A 73 2.55 14.51 -5.45
N ILE A 74 2.04 13.64 -6.32
CA ILE A 74 1.83 13.93 -7.73
C ILE A 74 0.34 13.85 -8.06
N PRO A 75 -0.19 14.74 -8.93
CA PRO A 75 -1.56 14.60 -9.42
C PRO A 75 -1.78 13.25 -10.10
N LEU A 76 -2.96 12.65 -9.90
CA LEU A 76 -3.30 11.32 -10.43
C LEU A 76 -3.07 11.20 -11.93
N THR A 77 -3.44 12.23 -12.71
CA THR A 77 -3.26 12.25 -14.16
C THR A 77 -1.79 12.20 -14.58
N MET A 78 -0.91 12.88 -13.84
CA MET A 78 0.54 12.83 -14.07
C MET A 78 1.12 11.47 -13.69
N PHE A 79 0.62 10.87 -12.61
CA PHE A 79 1.03 9.52 -12.21
C PHE A 79 0.62 8.47 -13.24
N GLN A 80 -0.63 8.51 -13.71
CA GLN A 80 -1.13 7.65 -14.79
C GLN A 80 -0.27 7.79 -16.05
N TRP A 81 0.03 9.03 -16.45
CA TRP A 81 0.92 9.29 -17.58
C TRP A 81 2.31 8.70 -17.35
N LEU A 82 2.90 8.84 -16.16
CA LEU A 82 4.20 8.26 -15.83
C LEU A 82 4.20 6.73 -15.90
N LEU A 83 3.15 6.09 -15.38
CA LEU A 83 3.01 4.63 -15.43
C LEU A 83 2.81 4.12 -16.86
N ALA A 84 1.99 4.80 -17.65
CA ALA A 84 1.69 4.44 -19.03
C ALA A 84 2.89 4.61 -19.96
N ASN A 85 3.75 5.60 -19.71
CA ASN A 85 4.93 5.89 -20.52
C ASN A 85 6.21 5.24 -19.99
N ARG A 86 6.12 4.37 -18.98
CA ARG A 86 7.31 3.66 -18.50
C ARG A 86 7.81 2.70 -19.59
N ASN A 87 9.11 2.72 -19.86
CA ASN A 87 9.76 1.89 -20.89
C ASN A 87 9.91 0.42 -20.47
N ARG A 88 8.84 -0.22 -19.98
CA ARG A 88 8.81 -1.63 -19.53
C ARG A 88 9.83 -1.98 -18.42
N CYS A 89 10.56 -1.00 -17.90
CA CYS A 89 11.46 -1.18 -16.78
C CYS A 89 10.68 -1.63 -15.55
N LEU A 90 11.15 -2.73 -14.95
CA LEU A 90 10.79 -3.10 -13.60
C LEU A 90 11.47 -2.11 -12.63
N PRO A 91 10.85 -1.80 -11.48
CA PRO A 91 11.55 -1.18 -10.36
C PRO A 91 12.82 -1.96 -10.03
N SER A 92 13.77 -1.35 -9.32
CA SER A 92 14.85 -2.13 -8.74
C SER A 92 14.28 -3.05 -7.65
N LEU A 93 14.88 -4.22 -7.49
CA LEU A 93 14.45 -5.22 -6.52
C LEU A 93 14.48 -4.68 -5.08
N ASN A 94 15.45 -3.82 -4.79
CA ASN A 94 15.60 -3.14 -3.52
C ASN A 94 14.50 -2.10 -3.28
N ASP A 95 14.12 -1.33 -4.31
CA ASP A 95 13.09 -0.30 -4.18
C ASP A 95 11.70 -0.92 -4.00
N ALA A 96 11.41 -2.01 -4.72
CA ALA A 96 10.16 -2.75 -4.55
C ALA A 96 10.06 -3.42 -3.17
N ALA A 97 11.17 -3.96 -2.66
CA ALA A 97 11.20 -4.60 -1.35
C ALA A 97 11.04 -3.61 -0.19
N GLN A 98 11.55 -2.38 -0.32
CA GLN A 98 11.43 -1.35 0.72
C GLN A 98 9.97 -1.05 1.08
N LEU A 99 9.04 -1.15 0.12
CA LEU A 99 7.61 -0.91 0.36
C LEU A 99 6.97 -1.92 1.33
N PHE A 100 7.55 -3.11 1.47
CA PHE A 100 7.01 -4.18 2.32
C PHE A 100 8.00 -4.69 3.37
N ALA A 101 9.17 -4.04 3.49
CA ALA A 101 10.29 -4.48 4.33
C ALA A 101 10.02 -4.42 5.84
N THR A 102 8.96 -3.74 6.27
CA THR A 102 8.65 -3.49 7.69
C THR A 102 8.31 -4.76 8.46
N HIS A 103 7.83 -5.78 7.76
CA HIS A 103 7.31 -6.99 8.38
C HIS A 103 8.12 -8.17 7.86
N ASN A 104 8.63 -9.03 8.75
CA ASN A 104 9.12 -10.36 8.38
C ASN A 104 7.89 -11.19 7.99
N VAL A 105 7.25 -10.83 6.87
CA VAL A 105 5.95 -11.37 6.44
C VAL A 105 6.16 -12.82 6.09
N ASP A 106 5.51 -13.69 6.86
CA ASP A 106 5.34 -15.06 6.44
C ASP A 106 4.35 -15.08 5.29
N ILE A 107 4.85 -15.33 4.07
CA ILE A 107 4.04 -15.41 2.86
C ILE A 107 3.03 -16.57 2.89
N TYR A 108 3.22 -17.54 3.79
CA TYR A 108 2.30 -18.66 3.93
C TYR A 108 1.13 -18.37 4.88
N ASP A 109 1.18 -17.29 5.68
CA ASP A 109 0.03 -16.79 6.42
C ASP A 109 -0.78 -15.82 5.54
N VAL A 110 -1.77 -16.38 4.83
CA VAL A 110 -2.62 -15.65 3.89
C VAL A 110 -3.31 -14.45 4.53
N ASN A 111 -3.79 -14.57 5.78
CA ASN A 111 -4.53 -13.50 6.44
C ASN A 111 -3.61 -12.34 6.81
N ASN A 112 -2.44 -12.65 7.37
CA ASN A 112 -1.43 -11.66 7.70
C ASN A 112 -0.87 -10.99 6.44
N LEU A 113 -0.56 -11.77 5.40
CA LEU A 113 -0.09 -11.26 4.11
C LEU A 113 -1.13 -10.32 3.47
N ASN A 114 -2.40 -10.72 3.43
CA ASN A 114 -3.47 -9.90 2.89
C ASN A 114 -3.61 -8.56 3.64
N LYS A 115 -3.58 -8.61 4.98
CA LYS A 115 -3.62 -7.41 5.82
C LYS A 115 -2.43 -6.49 5.53
N ASN A 116 -1.20 -7.02 5.57
CA ASN A 116 0.01 -6.23 5.40
C ASN A 116 0.10 -5.58 4.01
N LEU A 117 -0.24 -6.31 2.93
CA LEU A 117 -0.24 -5.75 1.58
C LEU A 117 -1.22 -4.58 1.44
N ASN A 118 -2.44 -4.71 1.99
CA ASN A 118 -3.42 -3.64 1.93
C ASN A 118 -3.03 -2.44 2.81
N GLU A 119 -2.44 -2.68 3.98
CA GLU A 119 -1.98 -1.60 4.87
C GLU A 119 -0.85 -0.79 4.22
N GLU A 120 0.17 -1.43 3.66
CA GLU A 120 1.28 -0.74 3.00
C GLU A 120 0.83 0.00 1.74
N LEU A 121 -0.05 -0.59 0.92
CA LEU A 121 -0.58 0.08 -0.27
C LEU A 121 -1.54 1.24 0.07
N ALA A 122 -2.30 1.13 1.16
CA ALA A 122 -3.17 2.21 1.62
C ALA A 122 -2.37 3.47 2.02
N LEU A 123 -1.14 3.31 2.51
CA LEU A 123 -0.25 4.44 2.82
C LEU A 123 0.16 5.23 1.57
N LEU A 124 0.21 4.58 0.41
CA LEU A 124 0.47 5.23 -0.88
C LEU A 124 -0.74 6.04 -1.39
N ASN A 125 -1.91 5.92 -0.74
CA ASN A 125 -3.19 6.47 -1.19
C ASN A 125 -3.56 6.03 -2.61
N TRP A 126 -3.09 4.87 -3.05
CA TRP A 126 -3.48 4.31 -4.34
C TRP A 126 -4.86 3.67 -4.22
N PRO A 127 -5.77 3.89 -5.19
CA PRO A 127 -7.14 3.37 -5.14
C PRO A 127 -7.19 1.89 -5.56
N VAL A 128 -6.43 1.05 -4.85
CA VAL A 128 -6.29 -0.39 -5.09
C VAL A 128 -6.66 -1.19 -3.86
N THR A 129 -7.18 -2.38 -4.07
CA THR A 129 -7.44 -3.37 -3.03
C THR A 129 -6.79 -4.68 -3.44
N VAL A 130 -6.14 -5.34 -2.48
CA VAL A 130 -5.52 -6.65 -2.69
C VAL A 130 -6.35 -7.69 -1.98
N THR A 131 -6.55 -8.83 -2.61
CA THR A 131 -7.06 -10.03 -1.98
C THR A 131 -6.07 -11.16 -2.21
N VAL A 132 -5.76 -11.90 -1.14
CA VAL A 132 -4.88 -13.06 -1.19
C VAL A 132 -5.69 -14.29 -0.83
N SER A 133 -5.60 -15.32 -1.65
CA SER A 133 -6.16 -16.65 -1.41
C SER A 133 -5.08 -17.70 -1.60
N SER A 134 -5.30 -18.90 -1.06
CA SER A 134 -4.49 -20.07 -1.38
C SER A 134 -5.37 -21.08 -2.11
N GLU A 135 -4.95 -21.45 -3.31
CA GLU A 135 -5.60 -22.43 -4.18
C GLU A 135 -4.55 -23.49 -4.54
N ASP A 136 -4.83 -24.77 -4.27
CA ASP A 136 -3.96 -25.91 -4.63
C ASP A 136 -2.48 -25.78 -4.17
N ALA A 137 -2.27 -25.31 -2.94
CA ALA A 137 -0.94 -25.03 -2.37
C ALA A 137 -0.13 -23.95 -3.14
N GLN A 138 -0.78 -23.20 -4.02
CA GLN A 138 -0.27 -21.97 -4.63
C GLN A 138 -0.95 -20.76 -3.98
N LEU A 139 -0.27 -19.63 -4.01
CA LEU A 139 -0.84 -18.35 -3.58
C LEU A 139 -1.43 -17.65 -4.79
N ALA A 140 -2.66 -17.20 -4.67
CA ALA A 140 -3.36 -16.40 -5.66
C ALA A 140 -3.58 -15.00 -5.08
N ILE A 141 -3.20 -14.00 -5.88
CA ILE A 141 -3.27 -12.59 -5.54
C ILE A 141 -4.13 -11.92 -6.58
N GLN A 142 -5.16 -11.22 -6.14
CA GLN A 142 -6.00 -10.42 -7.00
C GLN A 142 -5.91 -8.97 -6.55
N VAL A 143 -5.56 -8.09 -7.49
CA VAL A 143 -5.52 -6.65 -7.28
C VAL A 143 -6.65 -6.01 -8.06
N THR A 144 -7.54 -5.30 -7.39
CA THR A 144 -8.69 -4.63 -7.97
C THR A 144 -8.61 -3.13 -7.74
N GLY A 145 -9.10 -2.36 -8.71
CA GLY A 145 -9.07 -0.91 -8.65
C GLY A 145 -9.60 -0.30 -9.94
N MET A 146 -9.92 1.00 -9.88
CA MET A 146 -10.51 1.72 -11.01
C MET A 146 -9.52 2.00 -12.14
N ASP A 147 -8.22 2.05 -11.82
CA ASP A 147 -7.17 2.39 -12.76
C ASP A 147 -6.31 1.18 -13.11
N ARG A 148 -6.31 0.82 -14.41
CA ARG A 148 -5.57 -0.34 -14.92
C ARG A 148 -4.05 -0.22 -14.72
N GLU A 149 -3.48 0.97 -14.91
CA GLU A 149 -2.02 1.15 -14.85
C GLU A 149 -1.53 1.09 -13.41
N ILE A 150 -2.28 1.68 -12.47
CA ILE A 150 -1.99 1.56 -11.04
C ILE A 150 -2.16 0.12 -10.56
N ASN A 151 -3.20 -0.59 -11.01
CA ASN A 151 -3.37 -2.02 -10.73
C ASN A 151 -2.17 -2.82 -11.24
N LYS A 152 -1.76 -2.60 -12.49
CA LYS A 152 -0.62 -3.31 -13.12
C LYS A 152 0.69 -3.02 -12.39
N PHE A 153 0.91 -1.77 -12.01
CA PHE A 153 2.08 -1.36 -11.24
C PHE A 153 2.10 -2.00 -9.85
N SER A 154 0.95 -2.03 -9.16
CA SER A 154 0.82 -2.65 -7.83
C SER A 154 1.14 -4.15 -7.86
N VAL A 155 0.58 -4.89 -8.82
CA VAL A 155 0.87 -6.33 -8.97
C VAL A 155 2.34 -6.57 -9.26
N MET A 156 2.97 -5.74 -10.08
CA MET A 156 4.39 -5.85 -10.39
C MET A 156 5.26 -5.67 -9.14
N ILE A 157 4.99 -4.66 -8.31
CA ILE A 157 5.74 -4.48 -7.05
C ILE A 157 5.53 -5.66 -6.11
N ILE A 158 4.29 -6.16 -5.99
CA ILE A 158 3.98 -7.36 -5.18
C ILE A 158 4.74 -8.59 -5.70
N ALA A 159 4.80 -8.77 -7.02
CA ALA A 159 5.54 -9.88 -7.63
C ALA A 159 7.04 -9.79 -7.30
N MET A 160 7.61 -8.59 -7.40
CA MET A 160 9.01 -8.33 -7.04
C MET A 160 9.29 -8.58 -5.56
N PHE A 161 8.36 -8.21 -4.69
CA PHE A 161 8.46 -8.54 -3.26
C PHE A 161 8.51 -10.05 -3.03
N PHE A 162 7.68 -10.83 -3.71
CA PHE A 162 7.72 -12.30 -3.59
C PHE A 162 8.98 -12.91 -4.20
N ALA A 163 9.53 -12.33 -5.27
CA ALA A 163 10.78 -12.76 -5.86
C ALA A 163 12.00 -12.49 -4.95
N ASN A 164 11.94 -11.46 -4.10
CA ASN A 164 12.99 -11.10 -3.14
C ASN A 164 12.86 -11.77 -1.76
N ASN A 165 11.89 -12.65 -1.57
CA ASN A 165 11.71 -13.30 -0.28
C ASN A 165 12.73 -14.45 -0.09
N LYS A 166 13.03 -14.82 1.16
CA LYS A 166 13.88 -15.97 1.53
C LYS A 166 13.51 -17.24 0.75
N ASN A 167 12.21 -17.44 0.54
CA ASN A 167 11.66 -18.47 -0.34
C ASN A 167 11.06 -17.81 -1.58
N PRO A 168 11.86 -17.58 -2.64
CA PRO A 168 11.41 -16.81 -3.80
C PRO A 168 10.25 -17.51 -4.50
N GLN A 169 9.27 -16.73 -4.95
CA GLN A 169 8.14 -17.23 -5.73
C GLN A 169 8.21 -16.69 -7.17
N LYS A 170 7.88 -17.54 -8.13
CA LYS A 170 7.72 -17.20 -9.54
C LYS A 170 6.26 -17.06 -9.91
N ILE A 171 5.97 -16.28 -10.95
CA ILE A 171 4.62 -16.15 -11.50
C ILE A 171 4.30 -17.41 -12.31
N SER A 172 3.33 -18.21 -11.83
CA SER A 172 2.82 -19.36 -12.59
C SER A 172 1.73 -18.94 -13.58
N LYS A 173 0.92 -17.95 -13.21
CA LYS A 173 -0.20 -17.46 -14.03
C LYS A 173 -0.42 -15.97 -13.81
N LEU A 174 -0.67 -15.23 -14.89
CA LEU A 174 -1.05 -13.82 -14.83
C LEU A 174 -2.22 -13.58 -15.79
N LEU A 175 -3.31 -13.00 -15.28
CA LEU A 175 -4.49 -12.63 -16.05
C LEU A 175 -4.77 -11.14 -15.85
N LEU A 176 -4.79 -10.39 -16.94
CA LEU A 176 -5.00 -8.94 -16.94
C LEU A 176 -6.45 -8.63 -17.34
N TYR A 177 -7.27 -8.18 -16.40
CA TYR A 177 -8.60 -7.63 -16.67
C TYR A 177 -8.59 -6.10 -16.50
N PRO A 178 -9.53 -5.36 -17.11
CA PRO A 178 -9.54 -3.89 -17.07
C PRO A 178 -9.55 -3.29 -15.65
N ALA A 179 -10.30 -3.88 -14.71
CA ALA A 179 -10.45 -3.39 -13.33
C ALA A 179 -9.89 -4.37 -12.28
N SER A 180 -9.23 -5.43 -12.72
CA SER A 180 -8.74 -6.50 -11.85
C SER A 180 -7.58 -7.22 -12.50
N ILE A 181 -6.53 -7.51 -11.75
CA ILE A 181 -5.42 -8.33 -12.23
C ILE A 181 -5.26 -9.50 -11.26
N TYR A 182 -5.23 -10.70 -11.80
CA TYR A 182 -5.04 -11.93 -11.05
C TYR A 182 -3.65 -12.50 -11.32
N MET A 183 -2.92 -12.81 -10.27
CA MET A 183 -1.58 -13.37 -10.29
C MET A 183 -1.54 -14.61 -9.40
N GLN A 184 -1.15 -15.74 -9.95
CA GLN A 184 -0.85 -16.95 -9.21
C GLN A 184 0.67 -17.11 -9.12
N VAL A 185 1.16 -17.44 -7.93
CA VAL A 185 2.59 -17.63 -7.68
C VAL A 185 2.86 -19.02 -7.11
N SER A 186 4.03 -19.54 -7.47
CA SER A 186 4.51 -20.85 -7.05
C SER A 186 5.98 -20.77 -6.68
N LYS A 187 6.47 -21.75 -5.91
CA LYS A 187 7.86 -21.77 -5.46
C LYS A 187 8.84 -21.75 -6.64
N ALA A 188 9.83 -20.87 -6.58
CA ALA A 188 10.96 -20.84 -7.51
C ALA A 188 12.15 -21.63 -6.94
N SER A 189 13.04 -22.07 -7.83
CA SER A 189 14.34 -22.67 -7.48
C SER A 189 15.33 -21.64 -6.93
N GLY A 190 15.18 -20.36 -7.32
CA GLY A 190 16.01 -19.25 -6.88
C GLY A 190 15.46 -17.89 -7.31
N HIS A 191 16.13 -16.83 -6.87
CA HIS A 191 15.75 -15.44 -7.14
C HIS A 191 15.82 -15.12 -8.65
N GLU A 192 16.79 -15.69 -9.37
CA GLU A 192 16.94 -15.50 -10.82
C GLU A 192 15.72 -16.04 -11.60
N GLU A 193 15.27 -17.26 -11.32
CA GLU A 193 14.08 -17.84 -11.95
C GLU A 193 12.81 -17.03 -11.62
N ALA A 194 12.67 -16.59 -10.37
CA ALA A 194 11.56 -15.74 -9.96
C ALA A 194 11.55 -14.43 -10.76
N MET A 195 12.69 -13.76 -10.91
CA MET A 195 12.80 -12.52 -11.66
C MET A 195 12.56 -12.71 -13.16
N LEU A 196 13.11 -13.75 -13.77
CA LEU A 196 12.86 -14.07 -15.17
C LEU A 196 11.35 -14.23 -15.44
N SER A 197 10.62 -14.92 -14.55
CA SER A 197 9.16 -15.07 -14.69
C SER A 197 8.40 -13.73 -14.67
N ILE A 198 8.89 -12.75 -13.91
CA ILE A 198 8.30 -11.41 -13.85
C ILE A 198 8.59 -10.67 -15.15
N TYR A 199 9.84 -10.70 -15.63
CA TYR A 199 10.22 -10.08 -16.89
C TYR A 199 9.39 -10.62 -18.06
N GLU A 200 9.27 -11.95 -18.20
CA GLU A 200 8.46 -12.55 -19.26
C GLU A 200 7.01 -12.05 -19.22
N LYS A 201 6.37 -12.09 -18.05
CA LYS A 201 4.94 -11.75 -17.93
C LYS A 201 4.60 -10.27 -18.05
N PHE A 202 5.53 -9.38 -17.72
CA PHE A 202 5.30 -7.94 -17.79
C PHE A 202 5.97 -7.26 -19.00
N SER A 203 6.83 -7.95 -19.73
CA SER A 203 7.53 -7.41 -20.91
C SER A 203 6.90 -7.83 -22.25
N GLU A 204 6.14 -8.92 -22.30
CA GLU A 204 5.48 -9.44 -23.51
C GLU A 204 4.12 -8.77 -23.79
N ASP A 205 4.14 -7.48 -24.16
CA ASP A 205 3.18 -6.95 -25.14
C ASP A 205 3.96 -6.77 -26.45
N THR A 206 4.27 -7.88 -27.12
CA THR A 206 4.77 -7.92 -28.51
C THR A 206 3.73 -8.60 -29.38
N GLU A 207 2.62 -7.92 -29.63
CA GLU A 207 1.87 -8.13 -30.87
C GLU A 207 2.04 -6.90 -31.78
N LYS A 208 2.61 -7.18 -32.96
CA LYS A 208 2.62 -6.36 -34.20
C LYS A 208 3.54 -5.15 -34.26
N ILE A 209 4.85 -5.41 -34.30
CA ILE A 209 5.71 -4.76 -35.31
C ILE A 209 6.35 -5.88 -36.14
N SER A 210 5.58 -6.42 -37.07
CA SER A 210 6.15 -7.13 -38.22
C SER A 210 6.88 -6.08 -39.07
N GLY A 211 8.17 -5.91 -38.81
CA GLY A 211 9.00 -5.00 -39.59
C GLY A 211 10.09 -4.35 -38.76
N LEU A 212 11.03 -5.15 -38.27
CA LEU A 212 12.44 -4.80 -38.09
C LEU A 212 13.15 -6.04 -37.51
N ASN A 213 13.39 -6.99 -38.41
CA ASN A 213 14.53 -7.87 -38.25
C ASN A 213 15.76 -6.99 -38.28
N GLU A 214 16.41 -6.78 -37.14
CA GLU A 214 17.87 -6.75 -36.96
C GLU A 214 18.20 -6.25 -35.55
N LEU A 215 19.22 -6.87 -34.94
CA LEU A 215 19.82 -6.57 -33.63
C LEU A 215 19.15 -7.18 -32.40
N ILE A 216 19.18 -8.52 -32.32
CA ILE A 216 19.40 -9.19 -31.03
C ILE A 216 20.81 -9.75 -31.06
N SER A 217 21.73 -9.09 -30.34
CA SER A 217 22.95 -9.74 -29.84
C SER A 217 23.11 -9.41 -28.36
N ILE A 218 22.70 -10.39 -27.57
CA ILE A 218 23.23 -10.83 -26.27
C ILE A 218 24.48 -10.06 -25.82
N HIS A 219 24.34 -9.21 -24.80
CA HIS A 219 25.30 -9.08 -23.68
C HIS A 219 24.61 -8.36 -22.52
N GLY A 220 24.77 -8.93 -21.31
CA GLY A 220 24.10 -8.50 -20.10
C GLY A 220 24.37 -7.04 -19.76
N ILE A 221 23.33 -6.22 -19.88
CA ILE A 221 23.23 -4.87 -19.33
C ILE A 221 21.75 -4.66 -19.01
N ASP A 222 21.45 -4.16 -17.81
CA ASP A 222 20.14 -3.63 -17.45
C ASP A 222 19.62 -2.71 -18.56
N PRO A 223 18.49 -3.01 -19.21
CA PRO A 223 17.95 -2.18 -20.29
C PRO A 223 17.48 -0.79 -19.82
N CYS A 224 17.59 -0.49 -18.52
CA CYS A 224 17.16 0.77 -17.92
C CYS A 224 18.24 1.86 -17.87
N ILE A 225 19.49 1.56 -18.25
CA ILE A 225 20.56 2.56 -18.35
C ILE A 225 21.04 2.59 -19.79
N LEU A 226 20.30 3.25 -20.69
CA LEU A 226 20.79 3.76 -21.98
C LEU A 226 19.61 4.47 -22.67
N LYS A 227 19.36 5.72 -22.26
CA LYS A 227 18.82 6.82 -23.09
C LYS A 227 18.62 8.06 -22.21
N SER A 228 19.73 8.68 -21.85
CA SER A 228 19.76 10.08 -21.42
C SER A 228 21.00 10.70 -22.08
N GLY A 229 20.80 11.24 -23.27
CA GLY A 229 21.87 11.81 -24.08
C GLY A 229 21.40 12.00 -25.52
N GLU A 230 20.57 13.02 -25.71
CA GLU A 230 20.58 13.97 -26.83
C GLU A 230 19.61 15.13 -26.54
#